data_AF-A0AAD3SV71-F1
#
_entry.id   AF-A0AAD3SV71-F1
#
_cell.length_a   1.000
_cell.length_b   1.000
_cell.length_c   1.000
_cell.angle_alpha   90.00
_cell.angle_beta   90.00
_cell.angle_gamma   90.00
#
_symmetry.space_group_name_H-M   'P 1'
#
loop_
_entity.id
_entity.type
_entity.pdbx_description
1 polymer ?
#
loop_
_entity_poly.entity_id
_entity_poly.type
_entity_poly.pdbx_seq_one_letter_code
_entity_poly.pdbx_strand_id
1 'polypeptide(L)'
;MEAACQMLLLLVTAFLLNSFFIHGRDITARKLDKPPKGTIKTIKWDNGDIFDCIDIYKQPAFEHPNLKNHKLQLLARLKPLEYS
;
A
#
# COMPACT_ATOMS: atom_id res chain seq x y z
N MET A 1 24.31 38.29 -11.27
CA MET A 1 22.87 38.01 -11.14
C MET A 1 22.45 36.79 -11.98
N GLU A 2 23.06 36.59 -13.15
CA GLU A 2 22.72 35.48 -14.06
C GLU A 2 23.07 34.09 -13.52
N ALA A 3 24.28 33.92 -12.97
CA ALA A 3 24.75 32.62 -12.46
C ALA A 3 23.89 32.09 -11.29
N ALA A 4 23.44 32.96 -10.37
CA ALA A 4 22.60 32.55 -9.25
C ALA A 4 21.22 32.08 -9.71
N CYS A 5 20.65 32.76 -10.72
CA CYS A 5 19.37 32.38 -11.33
C CYS A 5 19.49 31.05 -12.07
N GLN A 6 20.57 30.86 -12.81
CA GLN A 6 20.83 29.63 -13.55
C GLN A 6 21.02 28.43 -12.62
N MET A 7 21.74 28.61 -11.50
CA MET A 7 21.87 27.59 -10.46
C MET A 7 20.53 27.26 -9.79
N LEU A 8 19.70 28.27 -9.51
CA LEU A 8 18.37 28.07 -8.95
C LEU A 8 17.45 27.31 -9.91
N LEU A 9 17.49 27.65 -11.20
CA LEU A 9 16.75 26.94 -12.26
C LEU A 9 17.14 25.47 -12.33
N LEU A 10 18.44 25.15 -12.28
CA LEU A 10 18.93 23.76 -12.31
C LEU A 10 18.49 22.96 -11.07
N LEU A 11 18.45 23.59 -9.90
CA LEU A 11 17.96 22.93 -8.69
C LEU A 11 16.45 22.67 -8.78
N VAL A 12 15.66 23.67 -9.19
CA VAL A 12 14.21 23.54 -9.33
C VAL A 12 13.86 22.46 -10.36
N THR A 13 14.53 22.43 -11.52
CA THR A 13 14.29 21.39 -12.53
C THR A 13 14.67 20.00 -12.01
N ALA A 14 15.80 19.85 -11.31
CA ALA A 14 16.18 18.58 -10.70
C ALA A 14 15.15 18.10 -9.66
N PHE A 15 14.66 18.99 -8.78
CA PHE A 15 13.62 18.65 -7.81
C PHE A 15 12.30 18.24 -8.48
N LEU A 16 11.86 18.96 -9.51
CA LEU A 16 10.62 18.66 -10.22
C LEU A 16 10.72 17.35 -11.02
N LEU A 17 11.85 17.09 -11.68
CA LEU A 17 12.09 15.84 -12.40
C LEU A 17 12.13 14.64 -11.43
N ASN A 18 12.81 14.78 -10.29
CA ASN A 18 12.88 13.72 -9.28
C ASN A 18 11.52 13.44 -8.63
N SER A 19 10.72 14.48 -8.39
CA SER A 19 9.36 14.35 -7.82
C SER A 19 8.43 13.56 -8.74
N PHE A 20 8.63 13.64 -10.06
CA PHE A 20 7.85 12.92 -11.06
C PHE A 20 8.15 11.41 -11.08
N PHE A 21 9.39 11.02 -10.71
CA PHE A 21 9.82 9.63 -10.65
C PHE A 21 9.50 8.93 -9.32
N ILE A 22 8.98 9.65 -8.32
CA ILE A 22 8.35 8.99 -7.16
C ILE A 22 6.99 8.48 -7.63
N HIS A 23 7.01 7.39 -8.40
CA HIS A 23 5.83 6.61 -8.70
C HIS A 23 5.42 5.91 -7.40
N GLY A 24 4.80 6.67 -6.50
CA GLY A 24 4.11 6.13 -5.36
C GLY A 24 3.10 5.11 -5.90
N ARG A 25 3.16 3.89 -5.38
CA ARG A 25 2.20 2.85 -5.75
C ARG A 25 0.82 3.35 -5.33
N ASP A 26 0.00 3.72 -6.30
CA ASP A 26 -1.38 4.11 -6.03
C ASP A 26 -2.10 2.91 -5.37
N ILE A 27 -2.48 3.09 -4.11
CA ILE A 27 -3.22 2.09 -3.32
C ILE A 27 -4.72 2.26 -3.57
N THR A 28 -5.14 3.37 -4.18
CA THR A 28 -6.55 3.60 -4.48
C THR A 28 -6.97 2.62 -5.57
N ALA A 29 -7.86 1.72 -5.16
CA ALA A 29 -8.55 0.74 -5.99
C ALA A 29 -7.67 0.01 -7.02
N ARG A 30 -7.13 -1.14 -6.62
CA ARG A 30 -6.99 -2.22 -7.60
C ARG A 30 -8.40 -2.50 -8.13
N LYS A 31 -8.75 -1.92 -9.29
CA LYS A 31 -9.89 -2.34 -10.09
C LYS A 31 -9.50 -3.67 -10.72
N LEU A 32 -9.37 -4.69 -9.88
CA LEU A 32 -9.24 -6.05 -10.32
C LEU A 32 -10.66 -6.45 -10.77
N ASP A 33 -10.83 -6.78 -12.05
CA ASP A 33 -12.13 -7.22 -12.58
C ASP A 33 -12.68 -8.45 -11.84
N LYS A 34 -11.82 -9.13 -11.08
CA LYS A 34 -12.13 -10.30 -10.25
C LYS A 34 -11.38 -10.22 -8.92
N PRO A 35 -12.01 -10.59 -7.80
CA PRO A 35 -11.34 -10.62 -6.51
C PRO A 35 -10.15 -11.60 -6.52
N PRO A 36 -9.12 -11.38 -5.69
CA PRO A 36 -7.97 -12.26 -5.59
C PRO A 36 -8.38 -13.70 -5.27
N LYS A 37 -7.53 -14.65 -5.68
CA LYS A 37 -7.72 -16.07 -5.36
C LYS A 37 -7.81 -16.27 -3.85
N GLY A 38 -8.82 -17.01 -3.40
CA GLY A 38 -9.03 -17.30 -1.98
C GLY A 38 -9.87 -16.26 -1.24
N THR A 39 -10.42 -15.27 -1.93
CA THR A 39 -11.40 -14.33 -1.35
C THR A 39 -12.65 -15.08 -0.92
N ILE A 40 -13.01 -14.92 0.35
CA ILE A 40 -14.19 -15.54 0.98
C ILE A 40 -15.35 -14.55 0.96
N LYS A 41 -15.05 -13.27 1.13
CA LYS A 41 -16.05 -12.20 1.19
C LYS A 41 -15.46 -10.91 0.65
N THR A 42 -16.25 -10.16 -0.08
CA THR A 42 -15.91 -8.79 -0.47
C THR A 42 -16.85 -7.84 0.26
N ILE A 43 -16.28 -6.83 0.92
CA ILE A 43 -16.99 -5.77 1.63
C ILE A 43 -16.83 -4.50 0.81
N LYS A 44 -17.94 -3.88 0.45
CA LYS A 44 -17.95 -2.57 -0.20
C LYS A 44 -18.40 -1.54 0.82
N TRP A 45 -17.66 -0.45 0.95
CA TRP A 45 -18.03 0.67 1.78
C TRP A 45 -18.71 1.75 0.95
N ASP A 46 -19.45 2.65 1.61
CA ASP A 46 -20.25 3.69 0.96
C ASP A 46 -19.41 4.68 0.14
N ASN A 47 -18.12 4.83 0.48
CA ASN A 47 -17.16 5.68 -0.22
C ASN A 47 -16.60 5.03 -1.51
N GLY A 48 -17.03 3.81 -1.85
CA GLY A 48 -16.56 3.06 -3.01
C GLY A 48 -15.34 2.18 -2.75
N ASP A 49 -14.82 2.14 -1.52
CA ASP A 49 -13.73 1.24 -1.17
C ASP A 49 -14.19 -0.22 -1.17
N ILE A 50 -13.33 -1.09 -1.69
CA ILE A 50 -13.57 -2.53 -1.81
C ILE A 50 -12.51 -3.28 -1.01
N PHE A 51 -12.95 -4.04 -0.02
CA PHE A 51 -12.11 -4.85 0.85
C PHE A 51 -12.39 -6.34 0.61
N ASP A 52 -11.38 -7.09 0.17
CA ASP A 52 -11.48 -8.54 0.01
C ASP A 52 -10.95 -9.25 1.27
N CYS A 53 -11.83 -10.01 1.92
CA CYS A 53 -11.50 -10.89 3.03
C CYS A 53 -10.95 -12.22 2.50
N ILE A 54 -9.72 -12.54 2.87
CA ILE A 54 -9.05 -13.81 2.55
C ILE A 54 -8.68 -14.50 3.87
N ASP A 55 -8.75 -15.82 3.91
CA ASP A 55 -8.21 -16.62 5.04
C ASP A 55 -6.77 -16.19 5.33
N ILE A 56 -6.47 -15.88 6.59
CA ILE A 56 -5.16 -15.35 6.98
C ILE A 56 -4.02 -16.28 6.56
N TYR A 57 -4.22 -17.60 6.57
CA TYR A 57 -3.19 -18.57 6.16
C TYR A 57 -3.09 -18.76 4.64
N LYS A 58 -4.05 -18.22 3.87
CA LYS A 58 -4.09 -18.31 2.41
C LYS A 58 -3.76 -16.99 1.73
N GLN A 59 -3.27 -16.01 2.48
CA GLN A 59 -2.85 -14.75 1.93
C GLN A 59 -1.67 -14.97 0.96
N PRO A 60 -1.63 -14.26 -0.19
CA PRO A 60 -0.53 -14.36 -1.16
C PRO A 60 0.86 -14.10 -0.55
N ALA A 61 0.93 -13.35 0.55
CA ALA A 61 2.18 -13.08 1.26
C ALA A 61 2.92 -14.37 1.69
N PHE A 62 2.18 -15.46 1.98
CA PHE A 62 2.77 -16.74 2.38
C PHE A 62 3.37 -17.55 1.22
N GLU A 63 3.16 -17.13 -0.02
CA GLU A 63 3.90 -17.68 -1.18
C GLU A 63 5.36 -17.23 -1.18
N HIS A 64 5.69 -16.15 -0.44
CA HIS A 64 7.06 -15.70 -0.30
C HIS A 64 7.87 -16.71 0.55
N PRO A 65 9.03 -17.19 0.09
CA PRO A 65 9.81 -18.24 0.77
C PRO A 65 10.10 -17.93 2.25
N ASN A 66 10.39 -16.67 2.56
CA ASN A 66 10.70 -16.22 3.93
C ASN A 66 9.48 -16.24 4.87
N LEU A 67 8.26 -16.24 4.32
CA LEU A 67 7.01 -16.19 5.08
C LEU A 67 6.30 -17.54 5.15
N LYS A 68 6.66 -18.52 4.30
CA LYS A 68 6.02 -19.83 4.20
C LYS A 68 5.85 -20.57 5.55
N ASN A 69 6.82 -20.41 6.47
CA ASN A 69 6.81 -21.04 7.79
C ASN A 69 6.64 -20.03 8.93
N HIS A 70 6.22 -18.81 8.62
CA HIS A 70 6.04 -17.76 9.62
C HIS A 70 4.83 -18.07 10.52
N LYS A 71 5.06 -18.21 11.82
CA LYS A 71 3.98 -18.36 12.80
C LYS A 71 3.36 -17.00 13.09
N LEU A 72 2.13 -16.82 12.61
CA LEU A 72 1.32 -15.65 12.91
C LEU A 72 1.11 -15.51 14.43
N GLN A 73 1.41 -14.32 14.94
CA GLN A 73 1.10 -13.93 16.31
C GLN A 73 -0.27 -13.27 16.33
N LEU A 74 -1.32 -14.06 16.48
CA LEU A 74 -2.71 -13.58 16.50
C LEU A 74 -3.05 -12.77 17.75
N LEU A 75 -2.24 -12.89 18.81
CA LEU A 75 -2.41 -12.20 20.09
C LEU A 75 -1.16 -11.37 20.39
N ALA A 76 -0.97 -10.29 19.65
CA ALA A 76 -0.10 -9.21 20.10
C ALA A 76 -0.89 -8.37 21.10
N ARG A 77 -0.48 -8.38 22.39
CA ARG A 77 -1.03 -7.62 23.54
C ARG A 77 -2.15 -6.64 23.17
N LEU A 78 -3.40 -7.07 23.35
CA LEU A 78 -4.52 -6.14 23.40
C LEU A 78 -4.30 -5.24 24.63
N LYS A 79 -3.76 -4.03 24.43
CA LYS A 79 -4.34 -2.93 25.20
C LYS A 79 -5.78 -2.82 24.70
N PRO A 80 -6.77 -2.73 25.59
CA PRO A 80 -8.16 -2.60 25.18
C PRO A 80 -8.25 -1.53 24.09
N LEU A 81 -8.83 -1.86 22.95
CA LEU A 81 -9.24 -0.84 22.00
C LEU A 81 -10.38 -0.11 22.67
N GLU A 82 -10.06 0.96 23.41
CA GLU A 82 -11.03 2.01 23.69
C GLU A 82 -11.43 2.58 22.34
N TYR A 83 -12.54 2.08 21.82
CA TYR A 83 -13.23 2.70 20.71
C TYR A 83 -14.01 3.88 21.29
N SER A 84 -13.55 5.09 20.98
CA SER A 84 -14.24 6.36 21.25
C SER A 84 -15.46 6.52 20.35
#